data_AF-A0A9P1EP78-F1
#
_entry.id   AF-A0A9P1EP78-F1
#
_cell.length_a   1.000
_cell.length_b   1.000
_cell.length_c   1.000
_cell.angle_alpha   90.00
_cell.angle_beta   90.00
_cell.angle_gamma   90.00
#
_symmetry.space_group_name_H-M   'P 1'
#
loop_
_entity.id
_entity.type
_entity.pdbx_description
1 polymer ?
#
loop_
_entity_poly.entity_id
_entity_poly.type
_entity_poly.pdbx_seq_one_letter_code
_entity_poly.pdbx_strand_id
1 'polypeptide(L)'
;MFYNKSEGYLVDDTCLFEAELSVVTNDFAVSHDNCDQALDVGHHVESAHVEAQLFLESLTKKPSSSFWASNSPTRELSLLKGHDTSATVILDMLISTPFDILVDPRNETAILESLSAVINQNLHLFSDGEAKEIMNLKTTFPQLMQECRSSVEIKRRSEHPSWSTLEKTRSLLEDFVKTGEGISAEVEELINKEKELEAQLKVIKSNSLHVKEERVEVSKQMEFHCSLAMKQAAEIEAKDAEVDQANKKLEHSLKSKWAATRHLFS
;
A
#
# COMPACT_ATOMS: atom_id res chain seq x y z
N MET A 1 -46.09 -22.00 31.42
CA MET A 1 -45.15 -22.13 32.54
C MET A 1 -43.76 -22.03 31.92
N PHE A 2 -43.13 -20.86 32.05
CA PHE A 2 -41.89 -20.55 31.34
C PHE A 2 -40.71 -21.11 32.14
N TYR A 3 -39.95 -22.01 31.52
CA TYR A 3 -38.80 -22.69 32.11
C TYR A 3 -37.55 -21.83 31.86
N ASN A 4 -36.95 -21.29 32.92
CA ASN A 4 -35.72 -20.50 32.83
C ASN A 4 -34.53 -21.41 33.17
N LYS A 5 -33.72 -21.76 32.16
CA LYS A 5 -32.65 -22.79 32.22
C LYS A 5 -31.39 -22.38 33.03
N SER A 6 -31.39 -21.21 33.67
CA SER A 6 -30.22 -20.65 34.37
C SER A 6 -30.38 -20.53 35.88
N GLU A 7 -31.51 -20.97 36.44
CA GLU A 7 -31.73 -20.98 37.90
C GLU A 7 -31.58 -22.41 38.41
N GLY A 8 -30.48 -22.67 39.12
CA GLY A 8 -30.29 -23.93 39.85
C GLY A 8 -31.39 -24.11 40.89
N TYR A 9 -31.71 -25.37 41.21
CA TYR A 9 -32.73 -25.70 42.21
C TYR A 9 -32.11 -26.46 43.39
N LEU A 10 -32.70 -26.25 44.56
CA LEU A 10 -32.31 -26.88 45.82
C LEU A 10 -33.13 -28.16 46.03
N VAL A 11 -32.44 -29.29 46.22
CA VAL A 11 -33.03 -30.54 46.69
C VAL A 11 -32.21 -31.01 47.88
N ASP A 12 -32.86 -31.22 49.03
CA ASP A 12 -32.24 -31.73 50.27
C ASP A 12 -30.90 -31.05 50.60
N ASP A 13 -30.92 -29.71 50.70
CA ASP A 13 -29.78 -28.84 51.02
C ASP A 13 -28.55 -28.97 50.09
N THR A 14 -28.73 -29.60 48.92
CA THR A 14 -27.72 -29.74 47.88
C THR A 14 -28.11 -28.92 46.66
N CYS A 15 -27.22 -28.04 46.21
CA CYS A 15 -27.46 -27.21 45.02
C CYS A 15 -27.05 -27.96 43.75
N LEU A 16 -28.01 -28.26 42.87
CA LEU A 16 -27.79 -28.95 41.60
C LEU A 16 -27.85 -27.94 40.44
N PHE A 17 -26.80 -27.91 39.62
CA PHE A 17 -26.75 -27.13 38.39
C PHE A 17 -26.67 -28.07 37.18
N GLU A 18 -27.67 -28.03 36.31
CA GLU A 18 -27.59 -28.64 34.97
C GLU A 18 -26.86 -27.68 34.03
N ALA A 19 -25.55 -27.90 33.86
CA ALA A 19 -24.79 -27.23 32.81
C ALA A 19 -24.89 -28.06 31.52
N GLU A 20 -25.76 -27.66 30.60
CA GLU A 20 -25.81 -28.21 29.25
C GLU A 20 -24.55 -27.71 28.51
N LEU A 21 -23.50 -28.54 28.48
CA LEU A 21 -22.25 -28.26 27.76
C LEU A 21 -22.50 -28.37 26.25
N SER A 22 -22.99 -27.29 25.65
CA SER A 22 -22.97 -27.16 24.20
C SER A 22 -21.52 -27.00 23.76
N VAL A 23 -20.89 -28.13 23.42
CA VAL A 23 -19.69 -28.15 22.60
C VAL A 23 -20.13 -27.75 21.20
N VAL A 24 -20.24 -26.44 20.98
CA VAL A 24 -20.19 -25.90 19.63
C VAL A 24 -18.74 -26.06 19.19
N THR A 25 -18.42 -27.22 18.62
CA THR A 25 -17.39 -27.28 17.58
C THR A 25 -17.93 -26.38 16.46
N ASN A 26 -17.63 -25.09 16.56
CA ASN A 26 -17.62 -24.24 15.39
C ASN A 26 -16.44 -24.78 14.58
N ASP A 27 -16.73 -25.82 13.80
CA ASP A 27 -16.11 -26.02 12.52
C ASP A 27 -16.45 -24.76 11.73
N PHE A 28 -15.70 -23.69 12.00
CA PHE A 28 -15.36 -22.75 10.96
C PHE A 28 -14.56 -23.57 9.96
N ALA A 29 -15.28 -24.31 9.11
CA ALA A 29 -14.86 -24.55 7.76
C ALA A 29 -14.69 -23.15 7.17
N VAL A 30 -13.51 -22.57 7.40
CA VAL A 30 -12.94 -21.56 6.52
C VAL A 30 -12.93 -22.28 5.18
N SER A 31 -13.96 -22.01 4.38
CA SER A 31 -13.99 -22.42 3.00
C SER A 31 -12.74 -21.84 2.37
N HIS A 32 -11.74 -22.70 2.19
CA HIS A 32 -10.45 -22.38 1.60
C HIS A 32 -10.56 -22.23 0.07
N ASP A 33 -11.79 -22.22 -0.48
CA ASP A 33 -12.07 -22.22 -1.91
C ASP A 33 -12.07 -20.84 -2.57
N ASN A 34 -11.75 -19.76 -1.84
CA ASN A 34 -11.70 -18.41 -2.43
C ASN A 34 -10.30 -17.76 -2.49
N CYS A 35 -9.23 -18.43 -2.06
CA CYS A 35 -7.87 -17.93 -2.25
C CYS A 35 -7.42 -17.94 -3.73
N ASP A 36 -7.99 -18.83 -4.54
CA ASP A 36 -7.58 -18.97 -5.94
C ASP A 36 -8.11 -17.85 -6.84
N GLN A 37 -9.21 -17.18 -6.47
CA GLN A 37 -9.68 -15.96 -7.16
C GLN A 37 -8.88 -14.70 -6.80
N ALA A 38 -8.23 -14.66 -5.64
CA ALA A 38 -7.39 -13.53 -5.24
C ALA A 38 -6.06 -13.48 -6.03
N LEU A 39 -5.53 -14.66 -6.41
CA LEU A 39 -4.28 -14.78 -7.18
C LEU A 39 -4.40 -14.28 -8.62
N ASP A 40 -5.55 -14.49 -9.27
CA ASP A 40 -5.80 -14.02 -10.66
C ASP A 40 -5.97 -12.49 -10.74
N VAL A 41 -6.61 -11.91 -9.73
CA VAL A 41 -6.71 -10.44 -9.58
C VAL A 41 -5.34 -9.83 -9.25
N GLY A 42 -4.55 -10.47 -8.40
CA GLY A 42 -3.20 -9.99 -8.03
C GLY A 42 -2.26 -9.88 -9.24
N HIS A 43 -2.19 -10.90 -10.09
CA HIS A 43 -1.28 -10.90 -11.25
C HIS A 43 -1.64 -9.85 -12.30
N HIS A 44 -2.94 -9.62 -12.55
CA HIS A 44 -3.39 -8.61 -13.52
C HIS A 44 -3.18 -7.18 -12.99
N VAL A 45 -3.41 -6.95 -11.69
CA VAL A 45 -3.24 -5.63 -11.05
C VAL A 45 -1.78 -5.24 -10.98
N GLU A 46 -0.90 -6.18 -10.67
CA GLU A 46 0.55 -5.94 -10.57
C GLU A 46 1.18 -5.70 -11.94
N SER A 47 0.71 -6.39 -13.00
CA SER A 47 1.12 -6.13 -14.38
C SER A 47 0.78 -4.73 -14.86
N ALA A 48 -0.42 -4.23 -14.54
CA ALA A 48 -0.86 -2.89 -14.95
C ALA A 48 -0.12 -1.78 -14.21
N HIS A 49 0.21 -1.99 -12.92
CA HIS A 49 0.99 -1.04 -12.12
C HIS A 49 2.45 -0.95 -12.62
N VAL A 50 3.09 -2.09 -12.89
CA VAL A 50 4.45 -2.14 -13.45
C VAL A 50 4.51 -1.49 -14.84
N GLU A 51 3.53 -1.76 -15.70
CA GLU A 51 3.44 -1.12 -17.02
C GLU A 51 3.27 0.41 -16.92
N ALA A 52 2.40 0.87 -16.02
CA ALA A 52 2.21 2.29 -15.73
C ALA A 52 3.51 2.97 -15.26
N GLN A 53 4.25 2.32 -14.35
CA GLN A 53 5.50 2.83 -13.81
C GLN A 53 6.59 2.91 -14.88
N LEU A 54 6.75 1.85 -15.69
CA LEU A 54 7.69 1.82 -16.81
C LEU A 54 7.38 2.90 -17.85
N PHE A 55 6.10 3.14 -18.15
CA PHE A 55 5.69 4.21 -19.06
C PHE A 55 6.06 5.59 -18.52
N LEU A 56 5.78 5.88 -17.24
CA LEU A 56 6.17 7.15 -16.60
C LEU A 56 7.68 7.36 -16.61
N GLU A 57 8.47 6.31 -16.34
CA GLU A 57 9.93 6.37 -16.41
C GLU A 57 10.44 6.64 -17.83
N SER A 58 9.79 6.08 -18.86
CA SER A 58 10.17 6.29 -20.26
C SER A 58 9.99 7.75 -20.72
N LEU A 59 8.99 8.45 -20.18
CA LEU A 59 8.70 9.86 -20.52
C LEU A 59 9.69 10.85 -19.93
N THR A 60 10.36 10.50 -18.83
CA THR A 60 11.38 11.37 -18.22
C THR A 60 12.70 11.42 -19.02
N LYS A 61 12.87 10.54 -20.01
CA LYS A 61 14.09 10.44 -20.84
C LYS A 61 13.93 11.17 -22.19
N LYS A 62 14.10 12.51 -22.19
CA LYS A 62 14.55 13.47 -23.26
C LYS A 62 13.55 14.50 -23.82
N PRO A 63 14.02 15.61 -24.46
CA PRO A 63 15.27 16.36 -24.28
C PRO A 63 15.02 17.84 -23.87
N SER A 64 16.07 18.47 -23.31
CA SER A 64 16.12 19.88 -22.90
C SER A 64 15.50 20.83 -23.94
N SER A 65 14.40 21.48 -23.57
CA SER A 65 13.63 22.42 -24.42
C SER A 65 14.27 23.82 -24.48
N SER A 66 15.59 23.92 -24.51
CA SER A 66 16.29 25.21 -24.58
C SER A 66 16.52 25.71 -26.02
N PHE A 67 15.87 25.12 -27.03
CA PHE A 67 16.15 25.43 -28.44
C PHE A 67 15.37 26.64 -29.01
N TRP A 68 14.47 27.26 -28.24
CA TRP A 68 13.54 28.29 -28.73
C TRP A 68 13.59 29.61 -27.94
N ALA A 69 14.75 29.94 -27.38
CA ALA A 69 14.96 31.23 -26.74
C ALA A 69 16.14 31.94 -27.40
N SER A 70 15.89 32.69 -28.47
CA SER A 70 16.77 33.78 -28.88
C SER A 70 15.99 34.86 -29.63
N ASN A 71 16.48 36.09 -29.48
CA ASN A 71 15.75 37.34 -29.63
C ASN A 71 15.58 37.81 -31.08
N SER A 72 14.47 38.52 -31.32
CA SER A 72 14.12 39.39 -32.46
C SER A 72 14.96 39.31 -33.76
N PRO A 73 14.45 38.67 -34.83
CA PRO A 73 15.17 38.48 -36.10
C PRO A 73 15.17 39.69 -37.07
N THR A 74 14.37 40.72 -36.80
CA THR A 74 14.06 41.77 -37.80
C THR A 74 15.26 42.67 -38.16
N ARG A 75 16.34 42.67 -37.36
CA ARG A 75 17.46 43.60 -37.52
C ARG A 75 18.53 43.12 -38.51
N GLU A 76 18.68 41.81 -38.71
CA GLU A 76 19.76 41.25 -39.56
C GLU A 76 19.43 41.30 -41.06
N LEU A 77 18.17 41.08 -41.45
CA LEU A 77 17.81 41.04 -42.88
C LEU A 77 17.86 42.40 -43.59
N SER A 78 17.86 43.49 -42.83
CA SER A 78 17.99 44.86 -43.37
C SER A 78 19.38 45.13 -43.98
N LEU A 79 20.38 44.29 -43.68
CA LEU A 79 21.74 44.40 -44.21
C LEU A 79 21.88 43.83 -45.64
N LEU A 80 21.00 42.92 -46.08
CA LEU A 80 21.00 42.41 -47.45
C LEU A 80 20.54 43.45 -48.49
N LYS A 81 19.97 44.58 -48.03
CA LYS A 81 19.43 45.64 -48.87
C LYS A 81 20.45 46.73 -49.24
N GLY A 82 21.73 46.57 -48.87
CA GLY A 82 22.81 47.52 -49.16
C GLY A 82 23.58 47.16 -50.44
N HIS A 83 23.53 48.05 -51.44
CA HIS A 83 24.41 48.01 -52.61
C HIS A 83 25.88 48.15 -52.15
N ASP A 84 26.76 47.26 -52.62
CA ASP A 84 28.22 47.15 -52.36
C ASP A 84 28.68 46.13 -51.30
N THR A 85 28.00 44.99 -51.17
CA THR A 85 28.57 43.79 -50.52
C THR A 85 29.06 42.80 -51.58
N SER A 86 30.26 42.23 -51.39
CA SER A 86 30.79 41.21 -52.31
C SER A 86 29.89 39.98 -52.33
N ALA A 87 29.81 39.28 -53.47
CA ALA A 87 28.96 38.10 -53.61
C ALA A 87 29.25 37.01 -52.57
N THR A 88 30.51 36.87 -52.16
CA THR A 88 30.94 35.98 -51.08
C THR A 88 30.30 36.34 -49.74
N VAL A 89 30.23 37.63 -49.40
CA VAL A 89 29.62 38.13 -48.15
C VAL A 89 28.11 37.92 -48.16
N ILE A 90 27.46 38.09 -49.31
CA ILE A 90 26.02 37.81 -49.46
C ILE A 90 25.72 36.32 -49.22
N LEU A 91 26.52 35.42 -49.79
CA LEU A 91 26.36 33.97 -49.59
C LEU A 91 26.69 33.55 -48.15
N ASP A 92 27.76 34.06 -47.56
CA ASP A 92 28.13 33.78 -46.16
C ASP A 92 27.04 34.23 -45.18
N MET A 93 26.41 35.38 -45.45
CA MET A 93 25.25 35.84 -44.69
C MET A 93 24.06 34.90 -44.85
N LEU A 94 23.74 34.46 -46.08
CA LEU A 94 22.63 33.51 -46.31
C LEU A 94 22.87 32.16 -45.62
N ILE A 95 24.10 31.65 -45.63
CA ILE A 95 24.48 30.40 -44.95
C ILE A 95 24.39 30.55 -43.43
N SER A 96 24.77 31.71 -42.90
CA SER A 96 24.76 31.99 -41.46
C SER A 96 23.38 32.42 -40.96
N THR A 97 22.42 32.68 -41.85
CA THR A 97 21.08 33.16 -41.48
C THR A 97 20.30 32.04 -40.79
N PRO A 98 19.75 32.30 -39.59
CA PRO A 98 18.90 31.35 -38.88
C PRO A 98 17.74 30.85 -39.74
N PHE A 99 17.44 29.55 -39.62
CA PHE A 99 16.44 28.88 -40.45
C PHE A 99 15.02 29.45 -40.27
N ASP A 100 14.66 29.87 -39.06
CA ASP A 100 13.38 30.53 -38.76
C ASP A 100 13.18 31.84 -39.54
N ILE A 101 14.28 32.54 -39.83
CA ILE A 101 14.29 33.77 -40.63
C ILE A 101 14.14 33.45 -42.12
N LEU A 102 14.77 32.38 -42.59
CA LEU A 102 14.71 31.93 -43.99
C LEU A 102 13.31 31.45 -44.39
N VAL A 103 12.60 30.80 -43.47
CA VAL A 103 11.27 30.22 -43.71
C VAL A 103 10.14 31.26 -43.65
N ASP A 104 10.39 32.47 -43.13
CA ASP A 104 9.43 33.58 -43.09
C ASP A 104 9.09 34.07 -44.52
N PRO A 105 7.83 34.00 -44.96
CA PRO A 105 7.40 34.45 -46.29
C PRO A 105 7.74 35.93 -46.58
N ARG A 106 7.88 36.75 -45.54
CA ARG A 106 8.23 38.18 -45.69
C ARG A 106 9.67 38.40 -46.12
N ASN A 107 10.55 37.43 -45.86
CA ASN A 107 11.98 37.51 -46.14
C ASN A 107 12.37 36.79 -47.44
N GLU A 108 11.50 35.90 -47.94
CA GLU A 108 11.72 35.08 -49.14
C GLU A 108 12.06 35.95 -50.36
N THR A 109 11.33 37.05 -50.58
CA THR A 109 11.60 37.99 -51.67
C THR A 109 12.99 38.63 -51.57
N ALA A 110 13.40 39.06 -50.37
CA ALA A 110 14.70 39.70 -50.17
C ALA A 110 15.87 38.73 -50.38
N ILE A 111 15.69 37.45 -50.01
CA ILE A 111 16.68 36.39 -50.23
C ILE A 111 16.79 36.07 -51.73
N LEU A 112 15.66 35.97 -52.44
CA LEU A 112 15.64 35.77 -53.89
C LEU A 112 16.24 36.95 -54.66
N GLU A 113 16.02 38.17 -54.20
CA GLU A 113 16.65 39.38 -54.74
C GLU A 113 18.17 39.37 -54.52
N SER A 114 18.62 38.96 -53.34
CA SER A 114 20.06 38.83 -53.02
C SER A 114 20.75 37.77 -53.89
N LEU A 115 20.11 36.61 -54.06
CA LEU A 115 20.59 35.56 -54.98
C LEU A 115 20.60 36.05 -56.43
N SER A 116 19.59 36.85 -56.82
CA SER A 116 19.54 37.45 -58.16
C SER A 116 20.66 38.46 -58.40
N ALA A 117 21.02 39.26 -57.40
CA ALA A 117 22.14 40.18 -57.47
C ALA A 117 23.48 39.44 -57.65
N VAL A 118 23.69 38.36 -56.89
CA VAL A 118 24.87 37.49 -57.03
C VAL A 118 24.96 36.91 -58.45
N ILE A 119 23.85 36.36 -58.97
CA ILE A 119 23.80 35.75 -60.30
C ILE A 119 24.02 36.79 -61.42
N ASN A 120 23.47 37.98 -61.30
CA ASN A 120 23.53 38.97 -62.38
C ASN A 120 24.86 39.72 -62.43
N GLN A 121 25.52 39.94 -61.29
CA GLN A 121 26.67 40.83 -61.21
C GLN A 121 28.00 40.09 -60.99
N ASN A 122 27.96 38.92 -60.35
CA ASN A 122 29.16 38.31 -59.77
C ASN A 122 29.33 36.83 -60.09
N LEU A 123 28.44 36.25 -60.92
CA LEU A 123 28.47 34.83 -61.24
C LEU A 123 29.79 34.37 -61.88
N HIS A 124 30.44 35.25 -62.65
CA HIS A 124 31.74 35.00 -63.27
C HIS A 124 32.91 34.88 -62.28
N LEU A 125 32.70 35.25 -61.00
CA LEU A 125 33.69 35.09 -59.93
C LEU A 125 33.72 33.67 -59.34
N PHE A 126 32.75 32.83 -59.72
CA PHE A 126 32.60 31.46 -59.25
C PHE A 126 33.04 30.47 -60.32
N SER A 127 33.48 29.28 -59.91
CA SER A 127 33.72 28.18 -60.84
C SER A 127 32.42 27.74 -61.52
N ASP A 128 32.51 27.09 -62.67
CA ASP A 128 31.34 26.61 -63.42
C ASP A 128 30.42 25.69 -62.57
N GLY A 129 31.01 24.91 -61.65
CA GLY A 129 30.26 24.08 -60.71
C GLY A 129 29.49 24.89 -59.67
N GLU A 130 30.15 25.86 -59.05
CA GLU A 130 29.53 26.75 -58.05
C GLU A 130 28.45 27.64 -58.66
N ALA A 131 28.70 28.19 -59.86
CA ALA A 131 27.72 29.00 -60.60
C ALA A 131 26.44 28.21 -60.90
N LYS A 132 26.57 26.93 -61.26
CA LYS A 132 25.43 26.03 -61.48
C LYS A 132 24.64 25.77 -60.21
N GLU A 133 25.32 25.54 -59.08
CA GLU A 133 24.65 25.34 -57.80
C GLU A 133 23.94 26.60 -57.29
N ILE A 134 24.53 27.78 -57.48
CA ILE A 134 23.89 29.06 -57.12
C ILE A 134 22.61 29.30 -57.95
N MET A 135 22.64 29.00 -59.26
CA MET A 135 21.44 29.06 -60.09
C MET A 135 20.38 28.05 -59.63
N ASN A 136 20.80 26.81 -59.37
CA ASN A 136 19.92 25.75 -58.90
C ASN A 136 19.25 26.14 -57.57
N LEU A 137 20.02 26.67 -56.61
CA LEU A 137 19.54 27.16 -55.33
C LEU A 137 18.47 28.24 -55.51
N LYS A 138 18.68 29.25 -56.36
CA LYS A 138 17.64 30.26 -56.64
C LYS A 138 16.36 29.64 -57.17
N THR A 139 16.44 28.61 -58.00
CA THR A 139 15.25 27.96 -58.57
C THR A 139 14.53 27.04 -57.60
N THR A 140 15.25 26.36 -56.70
CA THR A 140 14.67 25.38 -55.76
C THR A 140 14.29 25.99 -54.41
N PHE A 141 14.86 27.14 -54.05
CA PHE A 141 14.65 27.79 -52.75
C PHE A 141 13.16 28.03 -52.40
N PRO A 142 12.29 28.55 -53.30
CA PRO A 142 10.88 28.76 -52.97
C PRO A 142 10.15 27.46 -52.63
N GLN A 143 10.44 26.38 -53.36
CA GLN A 143 9.85 25.07 -53.14
C GLN A 143 10.33 24.48 -51.80
N LEU A 144 11.63 24.55 -51.51
CA LEU A 144 12.20 24.09 -50.25
C LEU A 144 11.59 24.83 -49.05
N MET A 145 11.44 26.15 -49.13
CA MET A 145 10.83 26.94 -48.06
C MET A 145 9.35 26.58 -47.88
N GLN A 146 8.63 26.32 -48.97
CA GLN A 146 7.24 25.88 -48.90
C GLN A 146 7.09 24.50 -48.25
N GLU A 147 7.91 23.53 -48.62
CA GLU A 147 7.93 22.20 -48.00
C GLU A 147 8.28 22.27 -46.50
N CYS A 148 9.21 23.15 -46.12
CA CYS A 148 9.55 23.41 -44.73
C CYS A 148 8.36 23.99 -43.95
N ARG A 149 7.68 25.02 -44.50
CA ARG A 149 6.48 25.59 -43.88
C ARG A 149 5.37 24.56 -43.71
N SER A 150 5.10 23.76 -44.74
CA SER A 150 4.11 22.69 -44.69
C SER A 150 4.42 21.67 -43.59
N SER A 151 5.69 21.31 -43.43
CA SER A 151 6.12 20.39 -42.36
C SER A 151 5.92 20.98 -40.96
N VAL A 152 6.23 22.27 -40.78
CA VAL A 152 6.01 22.99 -39.51
C VAL A 152 4.51 23.12 -39.20
N GLU A 153 3.67 23.38 -40.20
CA GLU A 153 2.22 23.50 -40.05
C GLU A 153 1.57 22.18 -39.62
N ILE A 154 1.99 21.06 -40.22
CA ILE A 154 1.54 19.71 -39.87
C ILE A 154 1.94 19.38 -38.43
N LYS A 155 3.18 19.68 -38.05
CA LYS A 155 3.69 19.49 -36.69
C LYS A 155 2.89 20.32 -35.67
N ARG A 156 2.69 21.61 -35.92
CA ARG A 156 1.93 22.52 -35.05
C ARG A 156 0.47 22.08 -34.88
N ARG A 157 -0.16 21.59 -35.94
CA ARG A 157 -1.55 21.08 -35.90
C ARG A 157 -1.68 19.78 -35.11
N SER A 158 -0.63 18.97 -35.07
CA SER A 158 -0.58 17.71 -34.32
C SER A 158 -0.24 17.88 -32.83
N GLU A 159 0.39 18.99 -32.43
CA GLU A 159 0.94 19.20 -31.08
C GLU A 159 -0.07 19.74 -30.05
N HIS A 160 -1.09 20.52 -30.46
CA HIS A 160 -1.87 21.30 -29.47
C HIS A 160 -2.95 20.52 -28.68
N PRO A 161 -3.79 19.64 -29.27
CA PRO A 161 -4.77 18.86 -28.49
C PRO A 161 -4.17 17.62 -27.83
N SER A 162 -3.12 17.05 -28.44
CA SER A 162 -2.51 15.78 -28.03
C SER A 162 -1.63 15.94 -26.79
N TRP A 163 -0.90 17.06 -26.67
CA TRP A 163 -0.01 17.31 -25.54
C TRP A 163 -0.77 17.53 -24.22
N SER A 164 -1.84 18.34 -24.24
CA SER A 164 -2.68 18.56 -23.05
C SER A 164 -3.36 17.27 -22.58
N THR A 165 -3.74 16.40 -23.51
CA THR A 165 -4.32 15.09 -23.19
C THR A 165 -3.28 14.17 -22.58
N LEU A 166 -2.07 14.11 -23.17
CA LEU A 166 -0.96 13.32 -22.65
C LEU A 166 -0.57 13.73 -21.23
N GLU A 167 -0.49 15.03 -20.96
CA GLU A 167 -0.10 15.55 -19.64
C GLU A 167 -1.16 15.25 -18.56
N LYS A 168 -2.45 15.32 -18.91
CA LYS A 168 -3.55 14.87 -18.02
C LYS A 168 -3.52 13.36 -17.77
N THR A 169 -3.30 12.57 -18.82
CA THR A 169 -3.19 11.11 -18.67
C THR A 169 -1.99 10.73 -17.81
N ARG A 170 -0.86 11.43 -17.98
CA ARG A 170 0.33 11.26 -17.14
C ARG A 170 0.04 11.58 -15.68
N SER A 171 -0.59 12.71 -15.37
CA SER A 171 -0.88 13.06 -13.97
C SER A 171 -1.81 12.03 -13.31
N LEU A 172 -2.82 11.57 -14.03
CA LEU A 172 -3.71 10.50 -13.55
C LEU A 172 -2.95 9.20 -13.28
N LEU A 173 -2.02 8.84 -14.17
CA LEU A 173 -1.21 7.63 -14.01
C LEU A 173 -0.28 7.73 -12.79
N GLU A 174 0.33 8.90 -12.55
CA GLU A 174 1.13 9.15 -11.34
C GLU A 174 0.28 9.03 -10.06
N ASP A 175 -0.95 9.55 -10.07
CA ASP A 175 -1.88 9.44 -8.94
C ASP A 175 -2.32 7.98 -8.70
N PHE A 176 -2.57 7.20 -9.77
CA PHE A 176 -2.91 5.78 -9.66
C PHE A 176 -1.74 4.95 -9.12
N VAL A 177 -0.51 5.19 -9.59
CA VAL A 177 0.68 4.49 -9.08
C VAL A 177 0.86 4.74 -7.59
N LYS A 178 0.79 6.00 -7.14
CA LYS A 178 0.89 6.36 -5.72
C LYS A 178 -0.21 5.74 -4.87
N THR A 179 -1.45 5.75 -5.38
CA THR A 179 -2.59 5.13 -4.68
C THR A 179 -2.40 3.62 -4.57
N GLY A 180 -1.93 2.97 -5.63
CA GLY A 180 -1.61 1.54 -5.64
C GLY A 180 -0.50 1.18 -4.64
N GLU A 181 0.57 1.96 -4.59
CA GLU A 181 1.64 1.79 -3.59
C GLU A 181 1.12 1.95 -2.15
N GLY A 182 0.25 2.92 -1.91
CA GLY A 182 -0.39 3.13 -0.61
C GLY A 182 -1.25 1.95 -0.18
N ILE A 183 -2.08 1.43 -1.09
CA ILE A 183 -2.90 0.23 -0.84
C ILE A 183 -2.02 -0.99 -0.57
N SER A 184 -0.96 -1.18 -1.36
CA SER A 184 -0.03 -2.30 -1.18
C SER A 184 0.64 -2.26 0.21
N ALA A 185 1.05 -1.09 0.68
CA ALA A 185 1.59 -0.91 2.02
C ALA A 185 0.57 -1.22 3.13
N GLU A 186 -0.68 -0.77 2.97
CA GLU A 186 -1.76 -1.06 3.92
C GLU A 186 -2.08 -2.57 3.99
N VAL A 187 -2.08 -3.25 2.85
CA VAL A 187 -2.26 -4.70 2.78
C VAL A 187 -1.15 -5.44 3.53
N GLU A 188 0.11 -5.05 3.34
CA GLU A 188 1.23 -5.66 4.05
C GLU A 188 1.17 -5.41 5.57
N GLU A 189 0.74 -4.21 6.00
CA GLU A 189 0.50 -3.92 7.42
C GLU A 189 -0.58 -4.83 8.00
N LEU A 190 -1.69 -5.01 7.27
CA LEU A 190 -2.80 -5.89 7.69
C LEU A 190 -2.37 -7.35 7.79
N ILE A 191 -1.58 -7.86 6.83
CA ILE A 191 -1.02 -9.23 6.87
C ILE A 191 -0.14 -9.43 8.09
N ASN A 192 0.71 -8.45 8.42
CA ASN A 192 1.57 -8.54 9.60
C ASN A 192 0.77 -8.49 10.91
N LYS A 193 -0.29 -7.67 10.94
CA LYS A 193 -1.22 -7.62 12.09
C LYS A 193 -2.02 -8.90 12.26
N GLU A 194 -2.44 -9.54 11.16
CA GLU A 194 -3.11 -10.84 11.18
C GLU A 194 -2.21 -11.91 11.81
N LYS A 195 -0.95 -12.01 11.36
CA LYS A 195 0.04 -12.96 11.93
C LYS A 195 0.27 -12.75 13.42
N GLU A 196 0.40 -11.49 13.86
CA GLU A 196 0.57 -11.15 15.27
C GLU A 196 -0.64 -11.57 16.11
N LEU A 197 -1.86 -11.28 15.63
CA LEU A 197 -3.10 -11.68 16.31
C LEU A 197 -3.24 -13.21 16.38
N GLU A 198 -2.85 -13.94 15.33
CA GLU A 198 -2.86 -15.39 15.32
C GLU A 198 -1.88 -15.97 16.37
N ALA A 199 -0.68 -15.38 16.50
CA ALA A 199 0.28 -15.76 17.52
C ALA A 199 -0.26 -15.52 18.94
N GLN A 200 -0.86 -14.35 19.20
CA GLN A 200 -1.49 -14.05 20.49
C GLN A 200 -2.63 -15.01 20.80
N LEU A 201 -3.46 -15.34 19.82
CA LEU A 201 -4.57 -16.27 19.98
C LEU A 201 -4.08 -17.67 20.35
N LYS A 202 -2.97 -18.13 19.77
CA LYS A 202 -2.33 -19.40 20.13
C LYS A 202 -1.85 -19.42 21.59
N VAL A 203 -1.25 -18.32 22.05
CA VAL A 203 -0.83 -18.18 23.46
C VAL A 203 -2.04 -18.21 24.40
N ILE A 204 -3.09 -17.44 24.09
CA ILE A 204 -4.32 -17.40 24.91
C ILE A 204 -4.98 -18.78 24.98
N LYS A 205 -5.04 -19.52 23.87
CA LYS A 205 -5.57 -20.89 23.84
C LYS A 205 -4.76 -21.83 24.74
N SER A 206 -3.43 -21.75 24.67
CA SER A 206 -2.54 -22.56 25.53
C SER A 206 -2.76 -22.24 27.01
N ASN A 207 -2.83 -20.95 27.36
CA ASN A 207 -3.06 -20.53 28.74
C ASN A 207 -4.46 -20.96 29.24
N SER A 208 -5.48 -20.85 28.39
CA SER A 208 -6.83 -21.31 28.72
C SER A 208 -6.88 -22.81 29.01
N LEU A 209 -6.15 -23.62 28.23
CA LEU A 209 -6.03 -25.06 28.48
C LEU A 209 -5.35 -25.32 29.83
N HIS A 210 -4.23 -24.65 30.10
CA HIS A 210 -3.49 -24.79 31.35
C HIS A 210 -4.36 -24.45 32.57
N VAL A 211 -5.07 -23.33 32.55
CA VAL A 211 -5.97 -22.92 33.65
C VAL A 211 -7.12 -23.93 33.84
N LYS A 212 -7.62 -24.55 32.77
CA LYS A 212 -8.62 -25.63 32.88
C LYS A 212 -8.04 -26.86 33.58
N GLU A 213 -6.80 -27.26 33.26
CA GLU A 213 -6.12 -28.37 33.92
C GLU A 213 -5.85 -28.08 35.39
N GLU A 214 -5.36 -26.88 35.73
CA GLU A 214 -5.16 -26.43 37.11
C GLU A 214 -6.47 -26.48 37.90
N ARG A 215 -7.58 -26.01 37.31
CA ARG A 215 -8.89 -26.08 37.94
C ARG A 215 -9.31 -27.51 38.28
N VAL A 216 -9.08 -28.46 37.36
CA VAL A 216 -9.39 -29.87 37.59
C VAL A 216 -8.55 -30.43 38.75
N GLU A 217 -7.27 -30.09 38.82
CA GLU A 217 -6.38 -30.55 39.89
C GLU A 217 -6.78 -29.96 41.25
N VAL A 218 -7.08 -28.66 41.31
CA VAL A 218 -7.61 -28.01 42.52
C VAL A 218 -8.90 -28.67 42.98
N SER A 219 -9.82 -29.00 42.06
CA SER A 219 -11.05 -29.71 42.40
C SER A 219 -10.78 -31.09 43.03
N LYS A 220 -9.85 -31.88 42.49
CA LYS A 220 -9.47 -33.18 43.08
C LYS A 220 -8.87 -33.03 44.47
N GLN A 221 -7.99 -32.05 44.66
CA GLN A 221 -7.39 -31.78 45.96
C GLN A 221 -8.46 -31.35 46.98
N MET A 222 -9.41 -30.52 46.56
CA MET A 222 -10.53 -30.10 47.40
C MET A 222 -11.39 -31.28 47.84
N GLU A 223 -11.78 -32.16 46.91
CA GLU A 223 -12.55 -33.38 47.24
C GLU A 223 -11.82 -34.28 48.25
N PHE A 224 -10.50 -34.46 48.06
CA PHE A 224 -9.67 -35.23 49.00
C PHE A 224 -9.67 -34.62 50.40
N HIS A 225 -9.45 -33.31 50.50
CA HIS A 225 -9.39 -32.62 51.80
C HIS A 225 -10.75 -32.55 52.49
N CYS A 226 -11.84 -32.36 51.76
CA CYS A 226 -13.19 -32.45 52.31
C CYS A 226 -13.46 -33.84 52.89
N SER A 227 -13.13 -34.91 52.16
CA SER A 227 -13.30 -36.28 52.63
C SER A 227 -12.48 -36.57 53.89
N LEU A 228 -11.24 -36.08 53.93
CA LEU A 228 -10.36 -36.22 55.10
C LEU A 228 -10.92 -35.47 56.32
N ALA A 229 -11.39 -34.24 56.13
CA ALA A 229 -11.96 -33.42 57.19
C ALA A 229 -13.23 -34.08 57.77
N MET A 230 -14.12 -34.61 56.92
CA MET A 230 -15.31 -35.35 57.38
C MET A 230 -14.94 -36.58 58.22
N LYS A 231 -13.93 -37.34 57.80
CA LYS A 231 -13.45 -38.50 58.55
C LYS A 231 -12.88 -38.10 59.92
N GLN A 232 -12.09 -37.02 59.97
CA GLN A 232 -11.54 -36.50 61.22
C GLN A 232 -12.62 -35.97 62.15
N ALA A 233 -13.62 -35.26 61.63
CA ALA A 233 -14.76 -34.79 62.41
C ALA A 233 -15.51 -35.95 63.07
N ALA A 234 -15.80 -37.02 62.30
CA ALA A 234 -16.44 -38.21 62.84
C ALA A 234 -15.60 -38.93 63.91
N GLU A 235 -14.27 -38.99 63.74
CA GLU A 235 -13.38 -39.57 64.75
C GLU A 235 -13.36 -38.75 66.05
N ILE A 236 -13.37 -37.42 65.94
CA ILE A 236 -13.43 -36.52 67.10
C ILE A 236 -14.76 -36.71 67.84
N GLU A 237 -15.89 -36.72 67.12
CA GLU A 237 -17.21 -36.94 67.71
C GLU A 237 -17.30 -38.29 68.44
N ALA A 238 -16.75 -39.35 67.85
CA ALA A 238 -16.69 -40.67 68.50
C ALA A 238 -15.85 -40.63 69.79
N LYS A 239 -14.69 -39.98 69.77
CA LYS A 239 -13.82 -39.83 70.96
C LYS A 239 -14.47 -38.98 72.05
N ASP A 240 -15.14 -37.89 71.68
CA ASP A 240 -15.87 -37.04 72.64
C ASP A 240 -16.98 -37.84 73.33
N ALA A 241 -17.72 -38.67 72.57
CA ALA A 241 -18.74 -39.57 73.15
C ALA A 241 -18.14 -40.60 74.12
N GLU A 242 -16.97 -41.19 73.79
CA GLU A 242 -16.24 -42.11 74.69
C GLU A 242 -15.78 -41.41 75.97
N VAL A 243 -15.23 -40.20 75.86
CA VAL A 243 -14.80 -39.37 77.00
C VAL A 243 -15.98 -39.03 77.90
N ASP A 244 -17.11 -38.62 77.33
CA ASP A 244 -18.34 -38.33 78.07
C ASP A 244 -18.86 -39.56 78.81
N GLN A 245 -18.82 -40.73 78.18
CA GLN A 245 -19.22 -41.99 78.81
C GLN A 245 -18.27 -42.34 79.97
N ALA A 246 -16.96 -42.21 79.78
CA ALA A 246 -15.96 -42.47 80.81
C ALA A 246 -16.12 -41.52 82.00
N ASN A 247 -16.36 -40.23 81.73
CA ASN A 247 -16.63 -39.21 82.75
C ASN A 247 -17.89 -39.54 83.56
N LYS A 248 -19.01 -39.88 82.90
CA LYS A 248 -20.25 -40.30 83.60
C LYS A 248 -20.03 -41.51 84.49
N LYS A 249 -19.27 -42.51 84.02
CA LYS A 249 -18.95 -43.72 84.79
C LYS A 249 -18.08 -43.41 86.01
N LEU A 250 -17.05 -42.57 85.84
CA LEU A 250 -16.18 -42.14 86.92
C LEU A 250 -16.96 -41.34 87.97
N GLU A 251 -17.77 -40.37 87.53
CA GLU A 251 -18.62 -39.56 88.41
C GLU A 251 -19.56 -40.42 89.24
N HIS A 252 -20.24 -41.38 88.60
CA HIS A 252 -21.10 -42.33 89.31
C HIS A 252 -20.33 -43.17 90.34
N SER A 253 -19.16 -43.70 89.97
CA SER A 253 -18.32 -44.48 90.88
C SER A 253 -17.85 -43.67 92.10
N LEU A 254 -17.41 -42.42 91.88
CA LEU A 254 -17.00 -41.51 92.94
C LEU A 254 -18.16 -41.17 93.87
N LYS A 255 -19.33 -40.81 93.34
CA LYS A 255 -20.54 -40.54 94.12
C LYS A 255 -20.94 -41.75 94.98
N SER A 256 -20.90 -42.96 94.41
CA SER A 256 -21.20 -44.19 95.14
C SER A 256 -20.20 -44.46 96.27
N LYS A 257 -18.90 -44.31 96.01
CA LYS A 257 -17.85 -44.47 97.04
C LYS A 257 -17.98 -43.43 98.16
N TRP A 258 -18.26 -42.16 97.83
CA TRP A 258 -18.47 -41.13 98.83
C TRP A 258 -19.71 -41.38 99.68
N ALA A 259 -20.81 -41.85 99.07
CA ALA A 259 -22.01 -42.24 99.83
C ALA A 259 -21.71 -43.38 100.81
N ALA A 260 -21.01 -44.44 100.36
CA ALA A 260 -20.58 -45.54 101.21
C ALA A 260 -19.67 -45.08 102.36
N THR A 261 -18.72 -44.18 102.08
CA THR A 261 -17.81 -43.63 103.08
C THR A 261 -18.57 -42.81 104.13
N ARG A 262 -19.58 -42.02 103.74
CA ARG A 262 -20.41 -41.26 104.68
C ARG A 262 -21.14 -42.17 105.68
N HIS A 263 -21.64 -43.31 105.23
CA HIS A 263 -22.28 -44.30 106.11
C HIS A 263 -21.34 -44.90 107.17
N LEU A 264 -20.02 -44.89 106.95
CA LEU A 264 -19.05 -45.37 107.94
C LEU A 264 -18.82 -44.39 109.10
N PHE A 265 -19.25 -43.13 108.95
CA PHE A 265 -19.13 -42.08 109.96
C PHE A 265 -20.49 -41.65 110.55
N SER A 266 -21.56 -42.40 110.24
CA SER A 266 -22.93 -42.20 110.74
C SER A 266 -23.25 -43.26 111.79
#